data_AF-A0A1F5SI59-F1
#
_entry.id   AF-A0A1F5SI59-F1
#
_cell.length_a   1.000
_cell.length_b   1.000
_cell.length_c   1.000
_cell.angle_alpha   90.00
_cell.angle_beta   90.00
_cell.angle_gamma   90.00
#
_symmetry.space_group_name_H-M   'P 1'
#
loop_
_entity.id
_entity.type
_entity.pdbx_description
1 polymer ?
#
loop_
_entity_poly.entity_id
_entity_poly.type
_entity_poly.pdbx_seq_one_letter_code
_entity_poly.pdbx_strand_id
1 'polypeptide(L)'
;MENLNKIKSADFVVKPEKIVSRNATQIVAAEMIDDISVFSDEDRVVVEKKLVEDEPLDAKEQKKFDQARSAWWYNKYGFSYTMKEARQETLIRKYESDKKTKEEKISLQQDLFLAFKDGDSEQIAKLKERYEGEFPDQCEGIAALFGLADYLKIQEKLYSQDTIERERRGDMIKGLTEYQFLLAHFISLNGQNKEFLRIFWEVMEKSADACGELKQFNVMRQGVLSQVATFKIFEAIGANPKLSHPREDAFEAIDMWSDDKNAIQIKSNKRITEPMIVEADSVVFPGIETENERRKNYFNSKYFIDTQRFKGKLKQYGLLLGKELKGYLLVVPTAQFDFITGEPSEKIVEFVREHINRKKEAENNN
;
A
#
# COMPACT_ATOMS: atom_id res chain seq x y z
N MET A 1 0.47 -18.69 -31.83
CA MET A 1 0.48 -19.05 -30.40
C MET A 1 1.72 -19.88 -29.99
N GLU A 2 2.76 -20.03 -30.83
CA GLU A 2 3.92 -20.89 -30.52
C GLU A 2 5.16 -20.16 -29.94
N ASN A 3 5.17 -18.84 -29.83
CA ASN A 3 6.37 -18.08 -29.40
C ASN A 3 6.46 -17.74 -27.90
N LEU A 4 5.40 -17.94 -27.11
CA LEU A 4 5.41 -17.61 -25.67
C LEU A 4 6.10 -18.68 -24.79
N ASN A 5 6.30 -19.89 -25.31
CA ASN A 5 6.98 -20.99 -24.59
C ASN A 5 8.52 -20.85 -24.54
N LYS A 6 9.08 -19.76 -25.10
CA LYS A 6 10.54 -19.53 -25.12
C LYS A 6 11.05 -18.62 -24.02
N ILE A 7 10.18 -17.92 -23.28
CA ILE A 7 10.65 -17.05 -22.20
C ILE A 7 10.80 -17.89 -20.94
N LYS A 8 12.04 -18.24 -20.59
CA LYS A 8 12.31 -19.07 -19.42
C LYS A 8 12.06 -18.23 -18.17
N SER A 9 11.51 -18.85 -17.12
CA SER A 9 11.27 -18.22 -15.81
C SER A 9 12.52 -17.59 -15.16
N ALA A 10 13.72 -17.91 -15.66
CA ALA A 10 14.99 -17.35 -15.26
C ALA A 10 15.26 -15.94 -15.82
N ASP A 11 14.64 -15.56 -16.94
CA ASP A 11 14.84 -14.24 -17.59
C ASP A 11 14.07 -13.11 -16.89
N PHE A 12 13.27 -13.45 -15.86
CA PHE A 12 12.39 -12.54 -15.12
C PHE A 12 12.82 -12.28 -13.66
N VAL A 13 13.94 -12.86 -13.20
CA VAL A 13 14.40 -12.66 -11.83
C VAL A 13 15.18 -11.35 -11.74
N VAL A 14 14.48 -10.28 -11.36
CA VAL A 14 15.13 -9.02 -10.96
C VAL A 14 15.80 -9.27 -9.62
N LYS A 15 17.13 -9.10 -9.54
CA LYS A 15 17.82 -9.07 -8.24
C LYS A 15 17.18 -7.94 -7.43
N PRO A 16 16.84 -8.15 -6.14
CA PRO A 16 16.25 -7.11 -5.32
C PRO A 16 17.31 -6.03 -5.09
N GLU A 17 17.42 -5.10 -6.02
CA GLU A 17 18.08 -3.82 -5.79
C GLU A 17 17.11 -2.96 -5.00
N LYS A 18 17.65 -2.31 -3.97
CA LYS A 18 16.93 -1.48 -3.02
C LYS A 18 16.26 -0.34 -3.81
N ILE A 19 14.97 -0.46 -4.10
CA ILE A 19 14.17 0.66 -4.61
C ILE A 19 14.09 1.68 -3.47
N VAL A 20 14.90 2.75 -3.55
CA VAL A 20 14.89 3.82 -2.56
C VAL A 20 13.88 4.86 -2.98
N SER A 21 12.62 4.73 -2.54
CA SER A 21 11.69 5.86 -2.60
C SER A 21 12.26 6.98 -1.72
N ARG A 22 12.66 8.12 -2.31
CA ARG A 22 13.15 9.25 -1.52
C ARG A 22 11.98 9.85 -0.73
N ASN A 23 11.95 9.65 0.58
CA ASN A 23 11.03 10.38 1.46
C ASN A 23 11.40 11.88 1.47
N ALA A 24 10.50 12.75 1.95
CA ALA A 24 10.73 14.20 1.98
C ALA A 24 12.06 14.61 2.62
N THR A 25 12.53 13.86 3.63
CA THR A 25 13.84 14.09 4.28
C THR A 25 15.00 13.81 3.33
N GLN A 26 14.90 12.77 2.50
CA GLN A 26 15.92 12.42 1.50
C GLN A 26 15.95 13.42 0.34
N ILE A 27 14.79 13.96 -0.07
CA ILE A 27 14.72 15.04 -1.07
C ILE A 27 15.42 16.29 -0.55
N VAL A 28 15.09 16.71 0.67
CA VAL A 28 15.72 17.85 1.35
C VAL A 28 17.23 17.64 1.48
N ALA A 29 17.67 16.45 1.89
CA ALA A 29 19.07 16.13 2.02
C ALA A 29 19.82 16.23 0.69
N ALA A 30 19.25 15.68 -0.40
CA ALA A 30 19.84 15.77 -1.73
C ALA A 30 19.99 17.22 -2.20
N GLU A 31 18.97 18.05 -2.01
CA GLU A 31 19.06 19.47 -2.37
C GLU A 31 20.10 20.24 -1.55
N MET A 32 20.25 19.93 -0.26
CA MET A 32 21.28 20.56 0.57
C MET A 32 22.68 20.17 0.10
N ILE A 33 22.87 18.95 -0.40
CA ILE A 33 24.14 18.50 -1.00
C ILE A 33 24.38 19.24 -2.32
N ASP A 34 23.38 19.37 -3.19
CA ASP A 34 23.50 20.11 -4.45
C ASP A 34 23.83 21.60 -4.20
N ASP A 35 23.28 22.18 -3.13
CA ASP A 35 23.52 23.56 -2.71
C ASP A 35 24.67 23.71 -1.71
N ILE A 36 25.56 22.72 -1.56
CA ILE A 36 26.58 22.72 -0.50
C ILE A 36 27.48 23.98 -0.54
N SER A 37 27.65 24.55 -1.74
CA SER A 37 28.42 25.76 -1.99
C SER A 37 27.80 27.03 -1.37
N VAL A 38 26.49 27.03 -1.06
CA VAL A 38 25.74 28.17 -0.52
C VAL A 38 25.87 28.28 1.00
N PHE A 39 26.28 27.21 1.69
CA PHE A 39 26.56 27.23 3.12
C PHE A 39 27.86 27.98 3.44
N SER A 40 27.90 28.63 4.60
CA SER A 40 29.14 29.19 5.14
C SER A 40 30.17 28.08 5.37
N ASP A 41 31.48 28.39 5.35
CA ASP A 41 32.53 27.38 5.60
C ASP A 41 32.30 26.61 6.91
N GLU A 42 31.80 27.33 7.91
CA GLU A 42 31.48 26.81 9.23
C GLU A 42 30.25 25.88 9.27
N ASP A 43 29.24 26.14 8.45
CA ASP A 43 28.04 25.30 8.36
C ASP A 43 28.26 24.13 7.40
N ARG A 44 29.08 24.34 6.35
CA ARG A 44 29.41 23.32 5.37
C ARG A 44 30.01 22.09 6.03
N VAL A 45 30.95 22.27 6.96
CA VAL A 45 31.58 21.16 7.70
C VAL A 45 30.54 20.24 8.36
N VAL A 46 29.52 20.80 9.04
CA VAL A 46 28.51 19.97 9.72
C VAL A 46 27.48 19.38 8.76
N VAL A 47 27.23 20.03 7.61
CA VAL A 47 26.34 19.50 6.57
C VAL A 47 27.00 18.36 5.80
N GLU A 48 28.27 18.50 5.40
CA GLU A 48 29.06 17.44 4.74
C GLU A 48 29.21 16.23 5.64
N LYS A 49 29.62 16.45 6.90
CA LYS A 49 29.72 15.40 7.91
C LYS A 49 28.41 14.61 8.04
N LYS A 50 27.26 15.30 8.04
CA LYS A 50 25.96 14.65 8.22
C LYS A 50 25.36 14.01 6.97
N LEU A 51 25.50 14.64 5.81
CA LEU A 51 24.77 14.27 4.59
C LEU A 51 25.63 13.57 3.54
N VAL A 52 26.94 13.83 3.53
CA VAL A 52 27.88 13.25 2.56
C VAL A 52 28.64 12.08 3.19
N GLU A 53 29.17 12.28 4.40
CA GLU A 53 29.97 11.28 5.10
C GLU A 53 29.12 10.33 5.97
N ASP A 54 27.83 10.67 6.16
CA ASP A 54 26.87 9.95 7.03
C ASP A 54 27.39 9.73 8.46
N GLU A 55 28.20 10.65 8.96
CA GLU A 55 28.76 10.57 10.30
C GLU A 55 27.73 11.03 11.36
N PRO A 56 27.72 10.39 12.54
CA PRO A 56 26.91 10.85 13.66
C PRO A 56 27.42 12.21 14.16
N LEU A 57 26.50 13.14 14.34
CA LEU A 57 26.78 14.44 14.95
C LEU A 57 26.61 14.37 16.46
N ASP A 58 27.48 15.07 17.19
CA ASP A 58 27.23 15.33 18.61
C ASP A 58 26.07 16.34 18.81
N ALA A 59 25.65 16.57 20.06
CA ALA A 59 24.52 17.45 20.35
C ALA A 59 24.72 18.91 19.91
N LYS A 60 25.97 19.41 19.93
CA LYS A 60 26.31 20.78 19.53
C LYS A 60 26.34 20.88 18.00
N GLU A 61 26.93 19.90 17.34
CA GLU A 61 26.98 19.76 15.89
C GLU A 61 25.56 19.59 15.31
N GLN A 62 24.72 18.75 15.92
CA GLN A 62 23.33 18.54 15.48
C GLN A 62 22.52 19.85 15.56
N LYS A 63 22.70 20.63 16.63
CA LYS A 63 22.07 21.95 16.75
C LYS A 63 22.54 22.91 15.66
N LYS A 64 23.83 22.91 15.33
CA LYS A 64 24.39 23.72 14.23
C LYS A 64 23.82 23.29 12.87
N PHE A 65 23.74 21.99 12.62
CA PHE A 65 23.12 21.43 11.43
C PHE A 65 21.65 21.83 11.28
N ASP A 66 20.86 21.75 12.36
CA ASP A 66 19.44 22.13 12.32
C ASP A 66 19.26 23.63 12.06
N GLN A 67 20.16 24.48 12.57
CA GLN A 67 20.19 25.91 12.29
C GLN A 67 20.57 26.19 10.84
N ALA A 68 21.63 25.56 10.33
CA ALA A 68 22.08 25.69 8.95
C ALA A 68 20.98 25.25 7.96
N ARG A 69 20.34 24.10 8.19
CA ARG A 69 19.20 23.62 7.39
C ARG A 69 18.04 24.61 7.41
N SER A 70 17.71 25.16 8.57
CA SER A 70 16.60 26.09 8.70
C SER A 70 16.87 27.41 7.97
N ALA A 71 18.10 27.93 8.06
CA ALA A 71 18.54 29.13 7.36
C ALA A 71 18.57 28.91 5.84
N TRP A 72 19.16 27.82 5.38
CA TRP A 72 19.17 27.43 3.96
C TRP A 72 17.75 27.32 3.40
N TRP A 73 16.85 26.62 4.10
CA TRP A 73 15.47 26.46 3.67
C TRP A 73 14.74 27.80 3.56
N TYR A 74 14.91 28.68 4.56
CA TYR A 74 14.31 30.01 4.54
C TYR A 74 14.83 30.85 3.38
N ASN A 75 16.14 30.82 3.13
CA ASN A 75 16.74 31.55 2.02
C ASN A 75 16.27 31.03 0.65
N LYS A 76 16.08 29.71 0.53
CA LYS A 76 15.67 29.07 -0.72
C LYS A 76 14.17 29.21 -1.01
N TYR A 77 13.34 29.08 0.01
CA TYR A 77 11.87 28.95 -0.15
C TYR A 77 11.06 30.08 0.47
N GLY A 78 11.69 30.99 1.23
CA GLY A 78 11.05 32.19 1.78
C GLY A 78 10.18 31.97 3.02
N PHE A 79 10.22 30.78 3.64
CA PHE A 79 9.48 30.47 4.88
C PHE A 79 10.25 29.51 5.79
N SER A 80 9.82 29.36 7.05
CA SER A 80 10.55 28.54 8.04
C SER A 80 10.51 27.05 7.74
N TYR A 81 11.64 26.35 7.89
CA TYR A 81 11.72 24.89 7.79
C TYR A 81 10.79 24.16 8.77
N THR A 82 10.44 24.79 9.90
CA THR A 82 9.56 24.18 10.91
C THR A 82 8.10 24.13 10.49
N MET A 83 7.68 24.86 9.45
CA MET A 83 6.32 24.82 8.92
C MET A 83 6.12 23.56 8.07
N LYS A 84 5.73 22.47 8.74
CA LYS A 84 5.67 21.12 8.15
C LYS A 84 4.74 21.07 6.93
N GLU A 85 3.57 21.68 7.02
CA GLU A 85 2.53 21.67 5.98
C GLU A 85 3.01 22.44 4.74
N ALA A 86 3.52 23.66 4.91
CA ALA A 86 4.08 24.48 3.83
C ALA A 86 5.31 23.81 3.19
N ARG A 87 6.15 23.15 3.99
CA ARG A 87 7.29 22.36 3.51
C ARG A 87 6.83 21.19 2.65
N GLN A 88 5.84 20.43 3.12
CA GLN A 88 5.28 19.33 2.36
C GLN A 88 4.65 19.81 1.05
N GLU A 89 3.84 20.87 1.08
CA GLU A 89 3.22 21.44 -0.11
C GLU A 89 4.25 21.95 -1.13
N THR A 90 5.35 22.57 -0.67
CA THR A 90 6.43 23.06 -1.54
C THR A 90 7.18 21.90 -2.19
N LEU A 91 7.50 20.85 -1.43
CA LEU A 91 8.13 19.65 -1.98
C LEU A 91 7.21 18.92 -2.94
N ILE A 92 5.91 18.83 -2.62
CA ILE A 92 4.88 18.29 -3.51
C ILE A 92 4.83 19.11 -4.79
N ARG A 93 4.71 20.44 -4.76
CA ARG A 93 4.65 21.26 -5.99
C ARG A 93 5.91 21.21 -6.84
N LYS A 94 7.08 21.03 -6.22
CA LYS A 94 8.37 21.03 -6.90
C LYS A 94 8.77 19.65 -7.44
N TYR A 95 8.31 18.58 -6.78
CA TYR A 95 8.69 17.19 -7.07
C TYR A 95 7.52 16.26 -7.39
N GLU A 96 6.26 16.73 -7.32
CA GLU A 96 5.19 16.13 -8.14
C GLU A 96 5.64 16.29 -9.58
N SER A 97 5.69 15.15 -10.27
CA SER A 97 5.99 15.11 -11.68
C SER A 97 5.08 16.10 -12.41
N ASP A 98 5.69 17.06 -13.10
CA ASP A 98 4.99 18.03 -13.92
C ASP A 98 4.01 17.28 -14.83
N LYS A 99 2.83 17.85 -15.13
CA LYS A 99 1.72 17.08 -15.77
C LYS A 99 2.17 16.30 -17.01
N LYS A 100 3.10 16.89 -17.77
CA LYS A 100 3.75 16.28 -18.94
C LYS A 100 4.59 15.05 -18.59
N THR A 101 5.38 15.10 -17.53
CA THR A 101 6.15 13.99 -16.98
C THR A 101 5.24 12.85 -16.49
N LYS A 102 4.08 13.18 -15.91
CA LYS A 102 3.06 12.18 -15.53
C LYS A 102 2.42 11.50 -16.74
N GLU A 103 2.11 12.26 -17.80
CA GLU A 103 1.58 11.74 -19.06
C GLU A 103 2.61 10.86 -19.78
N GLU A 104 3.87 11.30 -19.87
CA GLU A 104 4.98 10.53 -20.44
C GLU A 104 5.23 9.24 -19.67
N LYS A 105 5.21 9.28 -18.33
CA LYS A 105 5.30 8.10 -17.45
C LYS A 105 4.19 7.08 -17.74
N ILE A 106 2.94 7.55 -17.76
CA ILE A 106 1.78 6.69 -18.01
C ILE A 106 1.87 6.09 -19.42
N SER A 107 2.28 6.88 -20.42
CA SER A 107 2.50 6.39 -21.79
C SER A 107 3.57 5.31 -21.83
N LEU A 108 4.70 5.51 -21.16
CA LEU A 108 5.80 4.54 -21.14
C LEU A 108 5.40 3.24 -20.42
N GLN A 109 4.63 3.32 -19.33
CA GLN A 109 4.04 2.14 -18.67
C GLN A 109 3.03 1.43 -19.58
N GLN A 110 2.18 2.16 -20.28
CA GLN A 110 1.22 1.61 -21.23
C GLN A 110 1.94 0.85 -22.34
N ASP A 111 2.96 1.46 -22.95
CA ASP A 111 3.76 0.84 -23.99
C ASP A 111 4.45 -0.43 -23.47
N LEU A 112 4.97 -0.40 -22.25
CA LEU A 112 5.58 -1.57 -21.61
C LEU A 112 4.55 -2.70 -21.41
N PHE A 113 3.35 -2.37 -20.94
CA PHE A 113 2.29 -3.35 -20.74
C PHE A 113 1.78 -3.92 -22.07
N LEU A 114 1.70 -3.11 -23.12
CA LEU A 114 1.35 -3.56 -24.47
C LEU A 114 2.44 -4.49 -25.04
N ALA A 115 3.71 -4.13 -24.92
CA ALA A 115 4.82 -5.00 -25.33
C ALA A 115 4.79 -6.35 -24.59
N PHE A 116 4.47 -6.33 -23.29
CA PHE A 116 4.22 -7.54 -22.50
C PHE A 116 3.04 -8.35 -23.01
N LYS A 117 1.93 -7.69 -23.31
CA LYS A 117 0.72 -8.33 -23.82
C LYS A 117 1.00 -9.05 -25.15
N ASP A 118 1.83 -8.48 -25.99
CA ASP A 118 2.19 -9.00 -27.30
C ASP A 118 3.37 -10.00 -27.27
N GLY A 119 4.07 -10.09 -26.14
CA GLY A 119 5.20 -11.00 -25.94
C GLY A 119 6.47 -10.56 -26.66
N ASP A 120 6.65 -9.26 -26.90
CA ASP A 120 7.82 -8.69 -27.56
C ASP A 120 8.97 -8.49 -26.56
N SER A 121 9.82 -9.50 -26.40
CA SER A 121 10.91 -9.49 -25.42
C SER A 121 11.93 -8.37 -25.64
N GLU A 122 12.18 -7.98 -26.89
CA GLU A 122 13.14 -6.92 -27.21
C GLU A 122 12.58 -5.55 -26.81
N GLN A 123 11.31 -5.30 -27.16
CA GLN A 123 10.62 -4.07 -26.80
C GLN A 123 10.41 -3.96 -25.28
N ILE A 124 10.12 -5.07 -24.58
CA ILE A 124 10.03 -5.10 -23.11
C ILE A 124 11.34 -4.67 -22.47
N ALA A 125 12.47 -5.25 -22.89
CA ALA A 125 13.78 -4.92 -22.31
C ALA A 125 14.13 -3.44 -22.52
N LYS A 126 13.91 -2.95 -23.74
CA LYS A 126 14.15 -1.54 -24.11
C LYS A 126 13.27 -0.56 -23.33
N LEU A 127 11.97 -0.84 -23.23
CA LEU A 127 11.04 0.04 -22.50
C LEU A 127 11.28 0.00 -20.99
N LYS A 128 11.66 -1.16 -20.45
CA LYS A 128 12.05 -1.29 -19.04
C LYS A 128 13.30 -0.45 -18.73
N GLU A 129 14.38 -0.63 -19.49
CA GLU A 129 15.62 0.13 -19.31
C GLU A 129 15.37 1.63 -19.42
N ARG A 130 14.57 2.04 -20.42
CA ARG A 130 14.16 3.43 -20.59
C ARG A 130 13.36 3.95 -19.39
N TYR A 131 12.41 3.18 -18.87
CA TYR A 131 11.61 3.59 -17.72
C TYR A 131 12.44 3.70 -16.45
N GLU A 132 13.30 2.72 -16.18
CA GLU A 132 14.19 2.72 -15.01
C GLU A 132 15.21 3.88 -15.09
N GLY A 133 15.63 4.27 -16.30
CA GLY A 133 16.51 5.41 -16.53
C GLY A 133 15.81 6.78 -16.44
N GLU A 134 14.61 6.94 -17.02
CA GLU A 134 13.88 8.21 -17.05
C GLU A 134 13.09 8.49 -15.77
N PHE A 135 12.63 7.44 -15.06
CA PHE A 135 11.79 7.53 -13.86
C PHE A 135 12.26 6.63 -12.70
N PRO A 136 13.54 6.72 -12.27
CA PRO A 136 14.13 5.82 -11.27
C PRO A 136 13.40 5.86 -9.91
N ASP A 137 12.80 7.00 -9.56
CA ASP A 137 12.11 7.21 -8.29
C ASP A 137 10.64 6.76 -8.30
N GLN A 138 10.14 6.27 -9.44
CA GLN A 138 8.71 6.00 -9.65
C GLN A 138 8.45 4.64 -10.33
N CYS A 139 9.17 3.61 -9.87
CA CYS A 139 9.13 2.25 -10.42
C CYS A 139 7.97 1.39 -9.91
N GLU A 140 6.94 1.95 -9.26
CA GLU A 140 5.89 1.16 -8.59
C GLU A 140 5.14 0.23 -9.57
N GLY A 141 4.81 0.72 -10.77
CA GLY A 141 4.13 -0.08 -11.79
C GLY A 141 5.00 -1.21 -12.36
N ILE A 142 6.32 -0.98 -12.47
CA ILE A 142 7.29 -2.01 -12.88
C ILE A 142 7.45 -3.03 -11.77
N ALA A 143 7.68 -2.59 -10.54
CA ALA A 143 7.80 -3.47 -9.39
C ALA A 143 6.53 -4.31 -9.17
N ALA A 144 5.35 -3.71 -9.36
CA ALA A 144 4.07 -4.40 -9.34
C ALA A 144 4.01 -5.50 -10.41
N LEU A 145 4.37 -5.19 -11.65
CA LEU A 145 4.32 -6.16 -12.75
C LEU A 145 5.34 -7.30 -12.58
N PHE A 146 6.62 -6.96 -12.39
CA PHE A 146 7.71 -7.93 -12.36
C PHE A 146 7.78 -8.71 -11.04
N GLY A 147 7.27 -8.16 -9.94
CA GLY A 147 7.22 -8.84 -8.64
C GLY A 147 6.22 -10.01 -8.58
N LEU A 148 5.31 -10.15 -9.55
CA LEU A 148 4.25 -11.16 -9.50
C LEU A 148 4.78 -12.59 -9.45
N ALA A 149 5.80 -12.91 -10.27
CA ALA A 149 6.32 -14.27 -10.35
C ALA A 149 6.93 -14.72 -9.01
N ASP A 150 7.66 -13.83 -8.34
CA ASP A 150 8.26 -14.12 -7.04
C ASP A 150 7.21 -14.19 -5.94
N TYR A 151 6.20 -13.30 -5.98
CA TYR A 151 5.05 -13.37 -5.09
C TYR A 151 4.35 -14.74 -5.16
N LEU A 152 4.05 -15.22 -6.38
CA LEU A 152 3.35 -16.50 -6.57
C LEU A 152 4.19 -17.68 -6.07
N LYS A 153 5.51 -17.70 -6.34
CA LYS A 153 6.43 -18.74 -5.81
C LYS A 153 6.51 -18.73 -4.29
N ILE A 154 6.57 -17.55 -3.66
CA ILE A 154 6.59 -17.43 -2.20
C ILE A 154 5.27 -17.94 -1.62
N GLN A 155 4.16 -17.57 -2.24
CA GLN A 155 2.82 -17.98 -1.82
C GLN A 155 2.64 -19.50 -1.93
N GLU A 156 3.06 -20.12 -3.05
CA GLU A 156 3.04 -21.57 -3.25
C GLU A 156 3.82 -22.30 -2.14
N LYS A 157 5.05 -21.87 -1.87
CA LYS A 157 5.90 -22.43 -0.80
C LYS A 157 5.27 -22.31 0.60
N LEU A 158 4.57 -21.23 0.89
CA LEU A 158 3.88 -21.09 2.19
C LEU A 158 2.69 -22.05 2.32
N TYR A 159 2.06 -22.44 1.20
CA TYR A 159 0.93 -23.36 1.17
C TYR A 159 1.33 -24.83 1.04
N SER A 160 2.51 -25.16 0.50
CA SER A 160 2.98 -26.54 0.27
C SER A 160 3.20 -27.37 1.55
N GLN A 161 2.91 -26.84 2.75
CA GLN A 161 3.14 -27.47 4.05
C GLN A 161 4.59 -27.90 4.31
N ASP A 162 5.54 -27.40 3.52
CA ASP A 162 6.95 -27.61 3.80
C ASP A 162 7.30 -27.08 5.19
N THR A 163 8.15 -27.81 5.91
CA THR A 163 8.69 -27.39 7.20
C THR A 163 9.62 -26.18 6.99
N ILE A 164 9.01 -25.00 6.92
CA ILE A 164 9.73 -23.73 6.84
C ILE A 164 10.01 -23.26 8.26
N GLU A 165 11.27 -22.92 8.52
CA GLU A 165 11.70 -22.30 9.77
C GLU A 165 10.86 -21.05 10.09
N ARG A 166 10.53 -20.85 11.37
CA ARG A 166 9.59 -19.80 11.81
C ARG A 166 10.01 -18.40 11.38
N GLU A 167 11.30 -18.08 11.49
CA GLU A 167 11.83 -16.76 11.10
C GLU A 167 11.69 -16.54 9.59
N ARG A 168 12.18 -17.50 8.80
CA ARG A 168 12.05 -17.48 7.33
C ARG A 168 10.60 -17.41 6.87
N ARG A 169 9.68 -18.09 7.57
CA ARG A 169 8.24 -18.00 7.30
C ARG A 169 7.72 -16.58 7.55
N GLY A 170 8.19 -15.91 8.62
CA GLY A 170 7.87 -14.52 8.93
C GLY A 170 8.30 -13.57 7.82
N ASP A 171 9.53 -13.71 7.33
CA ASP A 171 10.05 -12.89 6.23
C ASP A 171 9.28 -13.09 4.93
N MET A 172 8.89 -14.33 4.62
CA MET A 172 8.06 -14.63 3.46
C MET A 172 6.68 -13.98 3.55
N ILE A 173 6.02 -14.03 4.72
CA ILE A 173 4.72 -13.37 4.94
C ILE A 173 4.86 -11.85 4.79
N LYS A 174 5.95 -11.27 5.32
CA LYS A 174 6.25 -9.85 5.18
C LYS A 174 6.42 -9.46 3.70
N GLY A 175 7.17 -10.24 2.92
CA GLY A 175 7.31 -9.97 1.48
C GLY A 175 5.99 -10.04 0.70
N LEU A 176 5.09 -10.98 1.06
CA LEU A 176 3.77 -11.05 0.43
C LEU A 176 2.89 -9.82 0.75
N THR A 177 2.91 -9.36 2.00
CA THR A 177 2.14 -8.17 2.43
C THR A 177 2.71 -6.88 1.86
N GLU A 178 4.04 -6.74 1.76
CA GLU A 178 4.69 -5.61 1.09
C GLU A 178 4.27 -5.52 -0.39
N TYR A 179 4.22 -6.65 -1.09
CA TYR A 179 3.78 -6.68 -2.48
C TYR A 179 2.28 -6.38 -2.64
N GLN A 180 1.43 -6.90 -1.74
CA GLN A 180 -0.01 -6.57 -1.74
C GLN A 180 -0.25 -5.09 -1.47
N PHE A 181 0.49 -4.48 -0.52
CA PHE A 181 0.48 -3.05 -0.27
C PHE A 181 0.86 -2.25 -1.53
N LEU A 182 1.95 -2.63 -2.19
CA LEU A 182 2.40 -2.00 -3.44
C LEU A 182 1.31 -2.05 -4.51
N LEU A 183 0.68 -3.21 -4.71
CA LEU A 183 -0.41 -3.36 -5.68
C LEU A 183 -1.62 -2.51 -5.33
N ALA A 184 -2.08 -2.54 -4.07
CA ALA A 184 -3.23 -1.77 -3.62
C ALA A 184 -2.99 -0.26 -3.81
N HIS A 185 -1.79 0.21 -3.44
CA HIS A 185 -1.38 1.60 -3.65
C HIS A 185 -1.35 1.97 -5.13
N PHE A 186 -0.72 1.15 -5.98
CA PHE A 186 -0.65 1.36 -7.43
C PHE A 186 -2.03 1.45 -8.09
N ILE A 187 -2.95 0.55 -7.73
CA ILE A 187 -4.32 0.55 -8.27
C ILE A 187 -5.08 1.79 -7.79
N SER A 188 -4.95 2.16 -6.51
CA SER A 188 -5.61 3.34 -5.96
C SER A 188 -5.22 4.62 -6.71
N LEU A 189 -3.91 4.83 -6.92
CA LEU A 189 -3.39 6.01 -7.64
C LEU A 189 -3.82 6.08 -9.11
N ASN A 190 -4.08 4.94 -9.75
CA ASN A 190 -4.44 4.85 -11.15
C ASN A 190 -5.94 4.57 -11.38
N GLY A 191 -6.76 4.62 -10.33
CA GLY A 191 -8.17 4.23 -10.37
C GLY A 191 -9.03 5.00 -11.38
N GLN A 192 -8.62 6.21 -11.75
CA GLN A 192 -9.32 7.05 -12.73
C GLN A 192 -9.10 6.59 -14.18
N ASN A 193 -8.04 5.81 -14.46
CA ASN A 193 -7.73 5.30 -15.79
C ASN A 193 -8.09 3.81 -15.88
N LYS A 194 -9.38 3.53 -16.04
CA LYS A 194 -9.90 2.15 -16.09
C LYS A 194 -9.27 1.30 -17.19
N GLU A 195 -9.03 1.90 -18.35
CA GLU A 195 -8.44 1.21 -19.50
C GLU A 195 -6.98 0.80 -19.23
N PHE A 196 -6.20 1.69 -18.63
CA PHE A 196 -4.85 1.39 -18.18
C PHE A 196 -4.82 0.21 -17.20
N LEU A 197 -5.68 0.23 -16.18
CA LEU A 197 -5.76 -0.85 -15.19
C LEU A 197 -6.26 -2.16 -15.81
N ARG A 198 -7.14 -2.09 -16.81
CA ARG A 198 -7.59 -3.27 -17.56
C ARG A 198 -6.42 -3.95 -18.26
N ILE A 199 -5.59 -3.19 -18.98
CA ILE A 199 -4.38 -3.71 -19.65
C ILE A 199 -3.41 -4.30 -18.63
N PHE A 200 -3.16 -3.58 -17.52
CA PHE A 200 -2.32 -4.07 -16.43
C PHE A 200 -2.78 -5.44 -15.91
N TRP A 201 -4.08 -5.60 -15.63
CA TRP A 201 -4.62 -6.87 -15.16
C TRP A 201 -4.54 -7.99 -16.20
N GLU A 202 -4.76 -7.69 -17.48
CA GLU A 202 -4.61 -8.68 -18.56
C GLU A 202 -3.18 -9.22 -18.64
N VAL A 203 -2.18 -8.34 -18.49
CA VAL A 203 -0.77 -8.76 -18.49
C VAL A 203 -0.49 -9.65 -17.29
N MET A 204 -0.89 -9.22 -16.09
CA MET A 204 -0.69 -9.98 -14.86
C MET A 204 -1.37 -11.36 -14.92
N GLU A 205 -2.57 -11.43 -15.50
CA GLU A 205 -3.31 -12.67 -15.69
C GLU A 205 -2.57 -13.64 -16.62
N LYS A 206 -2.07 -13.14 -17.76
CA LYS A 206 -1.23 -13.93 -18.68
C LYS A 206 0.04 -14.44 -18.01
N SER A 207 0.72 -13.59 -17.23
CA SER A 207 1.92 -13.98 -16.49
C SER A 207 1.62 -15.05 -15.44
N ALA A 208 0.52 -14.93 -14.72
CA ALA A 208 0.09 -15.93 -13.74
C ALA A 208 -0.30 -17.27 -14.41
N ASP A 209 -1.00 -17.21 -15.54
CA ASP A 209 -1.39 -18.40 -16.32
C ASP A 209 -0.17 -19.14 -16.87
N ALA A 210 0.81 -18.41 -17.39
CA ALA A 210 2.10 -18.97 -17.82
C ALA A 210 2.88 -19.64 -16.66
N CYS A 211 2.67 -19.20 -15.42
CA CYS A 211 3.25 -19.85 -14.23
C CYS A 211 2.39 -21.02 -13.69
N GLY A 212 1.21 -21.28 -14.23
CA GLY A 212 0.26 -22.27 -13.70
C GLY A 212 -0.50 -21.82 -12.44
N GLU A 213 -0.44 -20.53 -12.10
CA GLU A 213 -0.88 -19.98 -10.81
C GLU A 213 -2.08 -19.00 -10.93
N LEU A 214 -2.86 -19.14 -12.02
CA LEU A 214 -4.00 -18.27 -12.33
C LEU A 214 -5.04 -18.20 -11.21
N LYS A 215 -5.28 -19.31 -10.49
CA LYS A 215 -6.26 -19.35 -9.40
C LYS A 215 -5.78 -18.53 -8.19
N GLN A 216 -4.50 -18.62 -7.84
CA GLN A 216 -3.86 -17.93 -6.74
C GLN A 216 -3.81 -16.43 -7.03
N PHE A 217 -3.44 -16.06 -8.27
CA PHE A 217 -3.53 -14.70 -8.76
C PHE A 217 -4.94 -14.12 -8.62
N ASN A 218 -5.99 -14.86 -9.00
CA ASN A 218 -7.37 -14.39 -8.86
C ASN A 218 -7.79 -14.17 -7.41
N VAL A 219 -7.30 -14.98 -6.46
CA VAL A 219 -7.51 -14.78 -5.03
C VAL A 219 -6.80 -13.52 -4.54
N MET A 220 -5.54 -13.33 -4.94
CA MET A 220 -4.76 -12.12 -4.62
C MET A 220 -5.45 -10.86 -5.15
N ARG A 221 -5.81 -10.85 -6.45
CA ARG A 221 -6.50 -9.73 -7.10
C ARG A 221 -7.77 -9.33 -6.34
N GLN A 222 -8.56 -10.31 -5.91
CA GLN A 222 -9.77 -10.05 -5.13
C GLN A 222 -9.45 -9.44 -3.75
N GLY A 223 -8.40 -9.91 -3.07
CA GLY A 223 -7.93 -9.33 -1.80
C GLY A 223 -7.52 -7.87 -1.97
N VAL A 224 -6.63 -7.60 -2.93
CA VAL A 224 -6.13 -6.26 -3.24
C VAL A 224 -7.27 -5.30 -3.63
N LEU A 225 -8.18 -5.71 -4.52
CA LEU A 225 -9.30 -4.86 -4.93
C LEU A 225 -10.29 -4.60 -3.80
N SER A 226 -10.48 -5.55 -2.89
CA SER A 226 -11.30 -5.33 -1.69
C SER A 226 -10.66 -4.32 -0.74
N GLN A 227 -9.33 -4.29 -0.65
CA GLN A 227 -8.60 -3.30 0.14
C GLN A 227 -8.75 -1.91 -0.47
N VAL A 228 -8.57 -1.79 -1.79
CA VAL A 228 -8.78 -0.53 -2.53
C VAL A 228 -10.22 -0.03 -2.40
N ALA A 229 -11.21 -0.92 -2.57
CA ALA A 229 -12.62 -0.56 -2.40
C ALA A 229 -12.92 -0.06 -0.99
N THR A 230 -12.37 -0.72 0.03
CA THR A 230 -12.54 -0.29 1.42
C THR A 230 -11.92 1.08 1.65
N PHE A 231 -10.71 1.33 1.14
CA PHE A 231 -10.07 2.64 1.20
C PHE A 231 -10.97 3.73 0.62
N LYS A 232 -11.46 3.54 -0.60
CA LYS A 232 -12.36 4.48 -1.28
C LYS A 232 -13.70 4.68 -0.56
N ILE A 233 -14.25 3.62 0.04
CA ILE A 233 -15.47 3.74 0.87
C ILE A 233 -15.24 4.70 2.03
N PHE A 234 -14.13 4.54 2.76
CA PHE A 234 -13.82 5.40 3.89
C PHE A 234 -13.50 6.84 3.47
N GLU A 235 -12.83 7.03 2.34
CA GLU A 235 -12.62 8.36 1.73
C GLU A 235 -13.97 9.03 1.37
N ALA A 236 -14.89 8.29 0.72
CA ALA A 236 -16.20 8.79 0.30
C ALA A 236 -17.16 9.14 1.45
N ILE A 237 -16.90 8.66 2.67
CA ILE A 237 -17.63 9.07 3.88
C ILE A 237 -16.90 10.16 4.68
N GLY A 238 -15.82 10.72 4.13
CA GLY A 238 -15.06 11.81 4.73
C GLY A 238 -14.08 11.39 5.84
N ALA A 239 -13.72 10.10 5.91
CA ALA A 239 -12.60 9.66 6.75
C ALA A 239 -11.26 9.93 6.06
N ASN A 240 -10.15 9.75 6.79
CA ASN A 240 -8.79 9.90 6.26
C ASN A 240 -8.08 8.55 6.28
N PRO A 241 -8.51 7.58 5.44
CA PRO A 241 -7.98 6.23 5.51
C PRO A 241 -6.50 6.18 5.15
N LYS A 242 -5.78 5.25 5.78
CA LYS A 242 -4.37 4.95 5.48
C LYS A 242 -4.23 3.45 5.33
N LEU A 243 -3.59 2.99 4.26
CA LEU A 243 -3.16 1.60 4.17
C LEU A 243 -2.18 1.31 5.31
N SER A 244 -2.31 0.15 5.93
CA SER A 244 -1.44 -0.25 7.03
C SER A 244 -0.01 -0.46 6.58
N HIS A 245 0.92 -0.33 7.51
CA HIS A 245 2.28 -0.75 7.25
C HIS A 245 2.31 -2.28 7.03
N PRO A 246 3.12 -2.82 6.09
CA PRO A 246 3.16 -4.26 5.81
C PRO A 246 3.38 -5.15 7.05
N ARG A 247 4.16 -4.67 8.02
CA ARG A 247 4.31 -5.33 9.33
C ARG A 247 2.99 -5.44 10.11
N GLU A 248 2.18 -4.38 10.14
CA GLU A 248 0.88 -4.35 10.84
C GLU A 248 -0.11 -5.31 10.17
N ASP A 249 -0.13 -5.35 8.84
CA ASP A 249 -0.92 -6.32 8.08
C ASP A 249 -0.48 -7.75 8.40
N ALA A 250 0.81 -8.05 8.20
CA ALA A 250 1.38 -9.39 8.40
C ALA A 250 1.16 -9.95 9.81
N PHE A 251 1.38 -9.14 10.84
CA PHE A 251 1.48 -9.64 12.22
C PHE A 251 0.29 -9.23 13.09
N GLU A 252 -0.28 -8.04 12.88
CA GLU A 252 -1.40 -7.52 13.66
C GLU A 252 -2.75 -7.72 12.98
N ALA A 253 -2.76 -8.17 11.71
CA ALA A 253 -3.96 -8.37 10.90
C ALA A 253 -4.79 -7.10 10.73
N ILE A 254 -4.11 -5.95 10.70
CA ILE A 254 -4.67 -4.62 10.42
C ILE A 254 -4.43 -4.35 8.94
N ASP A 255 -5.46 -4.41 8.10
CA ASP A 255 -5.34 -4.18 6.66
C ASP A 255 -5.33 -2.67 6.32
N MET A 256 -6.02 -1.86 7.13
CA MET A 256 -6.15 -0.42 6.95
C MET A 256 -6.48 0.30 8.26
N TRP A 257 -6.21 1.59 8.32
CA TRP A 257 -6.68 2.53 9.34
C TRP A 257 -7.73 3.46 8.75
N SER A 258 -8.86 3.70 9.42
CA SER A 258 -9.77 4.81 9.03
C SER A 258 -9.38 6.14 9.65
N ASP A 259 -8.70 6.10 10.79
CA ASP A 259 -8.05 7.22 11.47
C ASP A 259 -6.98 6.69 12.45
N ASP A 260 -6.45 7.57 13.31
CA ASP A 260 -5.36 7.24 14.25
C ASP A 260 -5.78 6.32 15.43
N LYS A 261 -7.04 5.91 15.53
CA LYS A 261 -7.59 5.06 16.61
C LYS A 261 -8.38 3.85 16.10
N ASN A 262 -8.84 3.88 14.85
CA ASN A 262 -9.74 2.90 14.29
C ASN A 262 -9.02 2.02 13.25
N ALA A 263 -8.78 0.76 13.64
CA ALA A 263 -8.17 -0.28 12.81
C ALA A 263 -9.23 -1.10 12.07
N ILE A 264 -8.97 -1.45 10.82
CA ILE A 264 -9.89 -2.19 9.97
C ILE A 264 -9.21 -3.46 9.48
N GLN A 265 -9.89 -4.59 9.68
CA GLN A 265 -9.61 -5.85 9.04
C GLN A 265 -10.63 -6.11 7.94
N ILE A 266 -10.16 -6.42 6.73
CA ILE A 266 -10.96 -6.55 5.53
C ILE A 266 -11.11 -8.03 5.21
N LYS A 267 -12.32 -8.44 4.84
CA LYS A 267 -12.61 -9.77 4.31
C LYS A 267 -13.41 -9.66 3.04
N SER A 268 -12.95 -10.36 2.01
CA SER A 268 -13.72 -10.60 0.80
C SER A 268 -13.69 -12.07 0.42
N ASN A 269 -14.81 -12.58 -0.06
CA ASN A 269 -14.92 -13.90 -0.68
C ASN A 269 -16.08 -13.85 -1.68
N LYS A 270 -15.91 -14.49 -2.84
CA LYS A 270 -16.96 -14.69 -3.86
C LYS A 270 -18.27 -15.26 -3.31
N ARG A 271 -18.22 -16.01 -2.20
CA ARG A 271 -19.41 -16.60 -1.56
C ARG A 271 -20.22 -15.62 -0.70
N ILE A 272 -19.70 -14.44 -0.43
CA ILE A 272 -20.37 -13.45 0.41
C ILE A 272 -21.22 -12.57 -0.49
N THR A 273 -22.52 -12.52 -0.21
CA THR A 273 -23.49 -11.72 -0.96
C THR A 273 -23.89 -10.44 -0.25
N GLU A 274 -23.71 -10.38 1.07
CA GLU A 274 -24.14 -9.26 1.91
C GLU A 274 -22.95 -8.61 2.62
N PRO A 275 -22.91 -7.27 2.68
CA PRO A 275 -21.88 -6.58 3.44
C PRO A 275 -22.12 -6.69 4.95
N MET A 276 -21.04 -6.61 5.72
CA MET A 276 -21.09 -6.74 7.18
C MET A 276 -20.01 -5.88 7.82
N ILE A 277 -20.35 -5.19 8.91
CA ILE A 277 -19.39 -4.52 9.80
C ILE A 277 -19.56 -5.11 11.19
N VAL A 278 -18.46 -5.50 11.80
CA VAL A 278 -18.45 -6.07 13.16
C VAL A 278 -17.36 -5.39 13.96
N GLU A 279 -17.73 -4.81 15.09
CA GLU A 279 -16.74 -4.30 16.04
C GLU A 279 -16.06 -5.46 16.75
N ALA A 280 -14.74 -5.42 16.80
CA ALA A 280 -13.94 -6.42 17.49
C ALA A 280 -14.34 -6.52 18.97
N ASP A 281 -14.70 -5.39 19.59
CA ASP A 281 -15.02 -5.32 21.00
C ASP A 281 -16.43 -5.78 21.34
N SER A 282 -17.39 -5.68 20.41
CA SER A 282 -18.80 -6.04 20.64
C SER A 282 -19.06 -7.55 20.59
N VAL A 283 -18.09 -8.35 20.11
CA VAL A 283 -18.27 -9.81 20.02
C VAL A 283 -17.95 -10.47 21.36
N VAL A 284 -19.01 -10.97 22.02
CA VAL A 284 -18.94 -11.78 23.25
C VAL A 284 -19.41 -13.20 22.91
N PHE A 285 -18.82 -14.22 23.53
CA PHE A 285 -19.28 -15.60 23.39
C PHE A 285 -20.45 -15.88 24.35
N PRO A 286 -21.50 -16.63 23.95
CA PRO A 286 -21.75 -17.18 22.61
C PRO A 286 -22.21 -16.08 21.63
N GLY A 287 -21.76 -16.16 20.37
CA GLY A 287 -21.81 -15.07 19.39
C GLY A 287 -23.19 -14.43 19.18
N ILE A 288 -23.18 -13.15 18.80
CA ILE A 288 -24.36 -12.30 18.58
C ILE A 288 -25.42 -13.04 17.73
N GLU A 289 -26.58 -13.31 18.32
CA GLU A 289 -27.79 -13.71 17.59
C GLU A 289 -28.30 -12.46 16.83
N THR A 290 -28.10 -12.38 15.51
CA THR A 290 -28.80 -11.37 14.72
C THR A 290 -30.16 -11.90 14.33
N GLU A 291 -31.21 -11.32 14.92
CA GLU A 291 -32.60 -11.65 14.64
C GLU A 291 -33.08 -10.84 13.42
N ASN A 292 -33.24 -11.51 12.28
CA ASN A 292 -34.07 -11.00 11.18
C ASN A 292 -35.35 -11.84 11.17
N GLU A 293 -36.49 -11.19 10.99
CA GLU A 293 -37.88 -11.60 11.31
C GLU A 293 -38.35 -13.03 10.93
N ARG A 294 -37.53 -13.88 10.28
CA ARG A 294 -37.86 -15.29 10.01
C ARG A 294 -36.71 -16.30 10.13
N ARG A 295 -35.47 -15.93 10.51
CA ARG A 295 -34.36 -16.90 10.67
C ARG A 295 -33.35 -16.46 11.74
N LYS A 296 -33.00 -17.40 12.65
CA LYS A 296 -31.80 -17.30 13.50
C LYS A 296 -30.57 -17.50 12.62
N ASN A 297 -29.85 -16.43 12.31
CA ASN A 297 -28.55 -16.54 11.66
C ASN A 297 -27.48 -16.68 12.74
N TYR A 298 -26.84 -17.85 12.80
CA TYR A 298 -25.64 -18.05 13.62
C TYR A 298 -24.49 -17.30 12.97
N PHE A 299 -23.82 -16.41 13.72
CA PHE A 299 -22.57 -15.81 13.28
C PHE A 299 -21.64 -16.95 12.82
N ASN A 300 -21.19 -16.91 11.57
CA ASN A 300 -20.33 -17.96 11.02
C ASN A 300 -19.13 -18.15 11.95
N SER A 301 -18.94 -19.37 12.46
CA SER A 301 -17.88 -19.70 13.43
C SER A 301 -16.51 -19.22 12.96
N LYS A 302 -16.28 -19.17 11.64
CA LYS A 302 -15.06 -18.62 11.05
C LYS A 302 -14.88 -17.12 11.31
N TYR A 303 -15.88 -16.28 11.03
CA TYR A 303 -15.75 -14.84 11.27
C TYR A 303 -15.66 -14.56 12.76
N PHE A 304 -16.34 -15.34 13.61
CA PHE A 304 -16.22 -15.19 15.05
C PHE A 304 -14.77 -15.40 15.49
N ILE A 305 -14.15 -16.48 15.03
CA ILE A 305 -12.75 -16.78 15.32
C ILE A 305 -11.82 -15.67 14.78
N ASP A 306 -12.06 -15.21 13.56
CA ASP A 306 -11.26 -14.14 12.95
C ASP A 306 -11.37 -12.84 13.75
N THR A 307 -12.59 -12.42 14.14
CA THR A 307 -12.81 -11.23 14.96
C THR A 307 -12.17 -11.35 16.34
N GLN A 308 -12.27 -12.51 17.01
CA GLN A 308 -11.61 -12.71 18.32
C GLN A 308 -10.08 -12.66 18.22
N ARG A 309 -9.52 -13.25 17.16
CA ARG A 309 -8.07 -13.16 16.90
C ARG A 309 -7.65 -11.73 16.64
N PHE A 310 -8.41 -11.01 15.82
CA PHE A 310 -8.16 -9.61 15.51
C PHE A 310 -8.22 -8.74 16.77
N LYS A 311 -9.26 -8.91 17.61
CA LYS A 311 -9.38 -8.26 18.92
C LYS A 311 -8.15 -8.49 19.79
N GLY A 312 -7.70 -9.75 19.89
CA GLY A 312 -6.53 -10.12 20.68
C GLY A 312 -5.25 -9.41 20.22
N LYS A 313 -4.99 -9.40 18.91
CA LYS A 313 -3.84 -8.72 18.30
C LYS A 313 -3.92 -7.21 18.49
N LEU A 314 -5.07 -6.62 18.20
CA LEU A 314 -5.29 -5.18 18.32
C LEU A 314 -5.09 -4.69 19.76
N LYS A 315 -5.56 -5.46 20.76
CA LYS A 315 -5.31 -5.15 22.17
C LYS A 315 -3.82 -5.16 22.52
N GLN A 316 -3.08 -6.15 22.03
CA GLN A 316 -1.62 -6.20 22.25
C GLN A 316 -0.90 -5.03 21.58
N TYR A 317 -1.30 -4.70 20.35
CA TYR A 317 -0.74 -3.58 19.60
C TYR A 317 -1.05 -2.23 20.25
N GLY A 318 -2.27 -2.03 20.74
CA GLY A 318 -2.66 -0.82 21.49
C GLY A 318 -1.83 -0.63 22.77
N LEU A 319 -1.55 -1.72 23.50
CA LEU A 319 -0.67 -1.67 24.67
C LEU A 319 0.76 -1.25 24.30
N LEU A 320 1.30 -1.72 23.18
CA LEU A 320 2.62 -1.31 22.68
C LEU A 320 2.68 0.18 22.32
N LEU A 321 1.57 0.72 21.78
CA LEU A 321 1.46 2.12 21.40
C LEU A 321 1.04 3.06 22.55
N GLY A 322 0.65 2.51 23.70
CA GLY A 322 0.06 3.29 24.79
C GLY A 322 -1.28 3.94 24.42
N LYS A 323 -2.05 3.31 23.51
CA LYS A 323 -3.32 3.83 23.00
C LYS A 323 -4.42 2.78 23.09
N GLU A 324 -5.64 3.23 23.36
CA GLU A 324 -6.83 2.41 23.15
C GLU A 324 -7.22 2.45 21.67
N LEU A 325 -7.33 1.27 21.06
CA LEU A 325 -7.64 1.09 19.65
C LEU A 325 -8.98 0.39 19.50
N LYS A 326 -9.82 0.87 18.58
CA LYS A 326 -11.06 0.21 18.19
C LYS A 326 -10.84 -0.56 16.89
N GLY A 327 -11.38 -1.77 16.82
CA GLY A 327 -11.21 -2.66 15.66
C GLY A 327 -12.52 -2.92 14.94
N TYR A 328 -12.50 -2.88 13.62
CA TYR A 328 -13.64 -3.23 12.77
C TYR A 328 -13.27 -4.35 11.81
N LEU A 329 -14.04 -5.44 11.82
CA LEU A 329 -14.04 -6.41 10.73
C LEU A 329 -15.06 -5.94 9.69
N LEU A 330 -14.59 -5.53 8.52
CA LEU A 330 -15.43 -5.15 7.39
C LEU A 330 -15.41 -6.26 6.33
N VAL A 331 -16.60 -6.68 5.94
CA VAL A 331 -16.82 -7.65 4.87
C VAL A 331 -17.39 -6.92 3.66
N VAL A 332 -16.64 -6.90 2.56
CA VAL A 332 -17.05 -6.25 1.30
C VAL A 332 -17.33 -7.33 0.24
N PRO A 333 -18.58 -7.51 -0.20
CA PRO A 333 -18.92 -8.44 -1.28
C PRO A 333 -18.27 -8.02 -2.59
N THR A 334 -17.73 -8.97 -3.35
CA THR A 334 -17.09 -8.68 -4.66
C THR A 334 -18.05 -8.04 -5.66
N ALA A 335 -19.36 -8.29 -5.54
CA ALA A 335 -20.38 -7.66 -6.38
C ALA A 335 -20.62 -6.17 -6.08
N GLN A 336 -20.03 -5.63 -5.01
CA GLN A 336 -20.21 -4.23 -4.59
C GLN A 336 -19.02 -3.33 -4.97
N PHE A 337 -18.09 -3.81 -5.80
CA PHE A 337 -17.03 -2.99 -6.36
C PHE A 337 -16.62 -3.42 -7.77
N ASP A 338 -16.11 -2.47 -8.56
CA ASP A 338 -15.60 -2.73 -9.89
C ASP A 338 -14.31 -3.56 -9.83
N PHE A 339 -14.31 -4.73 -10.50
CA PHE A 339 -13.21 -5.68 -10.43
C PHE A 339 -11.97 -5.29 -11.24
N ILE A 340 -11.90 -4.06 -11.76
CA ILE A 340 -10.75 -3.48 -12.46
C ILE A 340 -10.11 -2.38 -11.60
N THR A 341 -10.93 -1.46 -11.09
CA THR A 341 -10.52 -0.21 -10.41
C THR A 341 -10.67 -0.24 -8.90
N GLY A 342 -11.39 -1.22 -8.36
CA GLY A 342 -11.80 -1.25 -6.96
C GLY A 342 -12.82 -0.17 -6.59
N GLU A 343 -13.44 0.50 -7.57
CA GLU A 343 -14.44 1.53 -7.30
C GLU A 343 -15.67 0.92 -6.61
N PRO A 344 -16.02 1.35 -5.39
CA PRO A 344 -17.16 0.81 -4.66
C PRO A 344 -18.49 1.29 -5.25
N SER A 345 -19.55 0.49 -5.07
CA SER A 345 -20.92 0.93 -5.36
C SER A 345 -21.40 1.97 -4.34
N GLU A 346 -22.31 2.86 -4.74
CA GLU A 346 -22.95 3.79 -3.80
C GLU A 346 -23.63 3.06 -2.64
N LYS A 347 -24.25 1.91 -2.93
CA LYS A 347 -24.93 1.06 -1.93
C LYS A 347 -24.01 0.64 -0.77
N ILE A 348 -22.76 0.24 -1.06
CA ILE A 348 -21.84 -0.14 0.01
C ILE A 348 -21.33 1.09 0.77
N VAL A 349 -21.10 2.21 0.07
CA VAL A 349 -20.71 3.47 0.71
C VAL A 349 -21.78 3.94 1.70
N GLU A 350 -23.05 3.93 1.30
CA GLU A 350 -24.18 4.28 2.16
C GLU A 350 -24.31 3.33 3.35
N PHE A 351 -24.19 2.01 3.12
CA PHE A 351 -24.21 1.02 4.21
C PHE A 351 -23.15 1.30 5.27
N VAL A 352 -21.91 1.58 4.87
CA VAL A 352 -20.82 1.89 5.81
C VAL A 352 -21.08 3.25 6.50
N ARG A 353 -21.53 4.26 5.76
CA ARG A 353 -21.86 5.59 6.30
C ARG A 353 -22.92 5.51 7.40
N GLU A 354 -24.02 4.80 7.15
CA GLU A 354 -25.09 4.64 8.13
C GLU A 354 -24.61 3.90 9.38
N HIS A 355 -23.84 2.83 9.22
CA HIS A 355 -23.35 2.03 10.34
C HIS A 355 -22.42 2.83 11.25
N ILE A 356 -21.55 3.67 10.67
CA ILE A 356 -20.62 4.51 11.43
C ILE A 356 -21.33 5.71 12.06
N ASN A 357 -22.26 6.37 11.34
CA ASN A 357 -22.94 7.58 11.85
C ASN A 357 -24.00 7.28 12.92
N ARG A 358 -24.80 6.22 12.79
CA ARG A 358 -25.78 5.83 13.82
C ARG A 358 -25.12 5.61 15.19
N LYS A 359 -23.83 5.22 15.19
CA LYS A 359 -23.06 5.05 16.42
C LYS A 359 -22.59 6.36 17.04
N LYS A 360 -22.16 7.33 16.24
CA LYS A 360 -21.83 8.67 16.75
C LYS A 360 -23.03 9.30 17.47
N GLU A 361 -24.23 9.09 16.94
CA GLU A 361 -25.47 9.55 17.57
C GLU A 361 -25.78 8.78 18.87
N ALA A 362 -25.53 7.48 18.92
CA ALA A 362 -25.69 6.68 20.13
C ALA A 362 -24.66 7.00 21.23
N GLU A 363 -23.42 7.35 20.86
CA GLU A 363 -22.36 7.79 21.78
C GLU A 363 -22.60 9.21 22.32
N ASN A 364 -23.25 10.10 21.57
CA ASN A 364 -23.58 11.46 22.02
C ASN A 364 -24.83 11.53 22.92
N ASN A 365 -25.65 10.48 22.94
CA ASN A 365 -26.88 10.39 23.72
C ASN A 365 -26.73 9.62 25.05
N ASN A 366 -25.53 9.11 25.34
CA ASN A 366 -25.14 8.49 26.62
C ASN A 366 -24.05 9.34 27.27
#